data_AF-A0A2G8KVN0-F1
#
_entry.id   AF-A0A2G8KVN0-F1
#
_cell.length_a   1.000
_cell.length_b   1.000
_cell.length_c   1.000
_cell.angle_alpha   90.00
_cell.angle_beta   90.00
_cell.angle_gamma   90.00
#
_symmetry.space_group_name_H-M   'P 1'
#
loop_
_entity.id
_entity.type
_entity.pdbx_description
1 polymer ?
#
loop_
_entity_poly.entity_id
_entity_poly.type
_entity_poly.pdbx_seq_one_letter_code
_entity_poly.pdbx_strand_id
1 'polypeptide(L)'
;MLILQSSVHAVVKDWSSKLTVQSSLKMEVSCYNERVAAWEPLVEPIEYEPGAHHPFELQVSVVKNDDIVDTSSLDKSDSEEDGEAIHLAPPAMTVTVTAPENLELTVTKTSLLLFQKLGEAFGRLKNPGKR
;
A
#
# COMPACT_ATOMS: atom_id res chain seq x y z
N MET A 1 23.85 -0.87 5.95
CA MET A 1 23.01 -2.08 5.75
C MET A 1 21.54 -1.70 5.89
N LEU A 2 20.62 -2.34 5.15
CA LEU A 2 19.17 -2.08 5.26
C LEU A 2 18.45 -3.37 5.62
N ILE A 3 17.49 -3.30 6.54
CA ILE A 3 16.64 -4.43 6.93
C ILE A 3 15.17 -4.05 6.78
N LEU A 4 14.39 -5.00 6.30
CA LEU A 4 12.93 -4.97 6.23
C LEU A 4 12.43 -6.22 6.95
N GLN A 5 11.65 -6.02 8.00
CA GLN A 5 10.89 -7.09 8.67
C GLN A 5 9.42 -6.87 8.36
N SER A 6 8.73 -7.92 7.92
CA SER A 6 7.31 -7.84 7.61
C SER A 6 6.56 -9.10 7.97
N SER A 7 5.27 -8.93 8.28
CA SER A 7 4.33 -9.98 8.63
C SER A 7 3.04 -9.70 7.88
N VAL A 8 2.52 -10.69 7.16
CA VAL A 8 1.23 -10.58 6.47
C VAL A 8 0.26 -11.60 7.03
N HIS A 9 -0.92 -11.15 7.41
CA HIS A 9 -2.04 -11.98 7.77
C HIS A 9 -3.19 -11.73 6.79
N ALA A 10 -3.73 -12.77 6.16
CA ALA A 10 -4.81 -12.63 5.19
C ALA A 10 -5.88 -13.72 5.37
N VAL A 11 -7.14 -13.31 5.25
CA VAL A 11 -8.32 -14.16 5.29
C VAL A 11 -9.08 -13.99 3.98
N VAL A 12 -9.35 -15.10 3.30
CA VAL A 12 -10.09 -15.13 2.04
C VAL A 12 -11.40 -15.89 2.26
N LYS A 13 -12.52 -15.29 1.88
CA LYS A 13 -13.88 -15.84 1.96
C LYS A 13 -14.51 -15.89 0.58
N ASP A 14 -15.40 -16.87 0.38
CA ASP A 14 -16.27 -16.98 -0.81
C ASP A 14 -15.53 -16.92 -2.16
N TRP A 15 -14.48 -17.75 -2.27
CA TRP A 15 -13.49 -17.78 -3.36
C TRP A 15 -14.06 -17.75 -4.80
N SER A 16 -15.26 -18.28 -5.03
CA SER A 16 -15.82 -18.44 -6.37
C SER A 16 -16.91 -17.42 -6.75
N SER A 17 -17.67 -16.92 -5.78
CA SER A 17 -18.83 -16.04 -6.04
C SER A 17 -18.53 -14.62 -5.57
N LYS A 18 -18.59 -14.40 -4.26
CA LYS A 18 -18.47 -13.11 -3.55
C LYS A 18 -17.09 -12.96 -2.91
N LEU A 19 -16.04 -13.07 -3.73
CA LEU A 19 -14.67 -13.04 -3.22
C LEU A 19 -14.45 -11.84 -2.29
N THR A 20 -14.13 -12.15 -1.04
CA THR A 20 -13.77 -11.16 -0.03
C THR A 20 -12.41 -11.52 0.54
N VAL A 21 -11.45 -10.62 0.40
CA VAL A 21 -10.11 -10.75 0.99
C VAL A 21 -9.94 -9.65 2.03
N GLN A 22 -9.52 -10.02 3.22
CA GLN A 22 -9.08 -9.07 4.25
C GLN A 22 -7.64 -9.41 4.60
N SER A 23 -6.75 -8.44 4.50
CA SER A 23 -5.32 -8.60 4.76
C SER A 23 -4.81 -7.49 5.67
N SER A 24 -3.88 -7.83 6.55
CA SER A 24 -3.12 -6.94 7.42
C SER A 24 -1.63 -7.20 7.19
N LEU A 25 -0.90 -6.16 6.77
CA LEU A 25 0.54 -6.14 6.58
C LEU A 25 1.15 -5.30 7.69
N LYS A 26 2.01 -5.91 8.50
CA LYS A 26 2.86 -5.24 9.48
C LYS A 26 4.27 -5.12 8.92
N MET A 27 4.90 -3.96 9.04
CA MET A 27 6.26 -3.75 8.55
C MET A 27 7.11 -2.83 9.44
N GLU A 28 8.40 -3.15 9.49
CA GLU A 28 9.45 -2.33 10.10
C GLU A 28 10.63 -2.26 9.13
N VAL A 29 11.15 -1.05 8.93
CA VAL A 29 12.29 -0.81 8.04
C VAL A 29 13.33 -0.04 8.82
N SER A 30 14.57 -0.52 8.81
CA SER A 30 15.67 0.14 9.50
C SER A 30 16.94 0.18 8.65
N CYS A 31 17.71 1.26 8.80
CA CYS A 31 19.01 1.43 8.20
C CYS A 31 20.08 1.37 9.30
N TYR A 32 21.09 0.53 9.11
CA TYR A 32 22.23 0.48 9.99
C TYR A 32 23.18 1.65 9.72
N ASN A 33 23.42 2.48 10.73
CA ASN A 33 24.40 3.55 10.71
C ASN A 33 25.74 3.07 11.27
N GLU A 34 26.68 2.85 10.34
CA GLU A 34 28.03 2.36 10.64
C GLU A 34 28.86 3.33 11.49
N ARG A 35 28.56 4.64 11.48
CA ARG A 35 29.34 5.64 12.23
C ARG A 35 29.12 5.56 13.73
N VAL A 36 27.91 5.19 14.14
CA VAL A 36 27.50 5.12 15.55
C VAL A 36 27.14 3.70 15.99
N ALA A 37 27.30 2.72 15.08
CA ALA A 37 26.97 1.31 15.29
C ALA A 37 25.53 1.07 15.80
N ALA A 38 24.58 1.83 15.27
CA ALA A 38 23.18 1.79 15.69
C ALA A 38 22.23 1.60 14.51
N TRP A 39 21.06 1.02 14.79
CA TRP A 39 19.96 0.93 13.84
C TRP A 39 19.10 2.18 13.91
N GLU A 40 18.89 2.82 12.76
CA GLU A 40 18.02 3.98 12.61
C GLU A 40 16.70 3.53 11.93
N PRO A 41 15.54 3.76 12.55
CA PRO A 41 14.27 3.40 11.94
C PRO A 41 14.02 4.30 10.72
N LEU A 42 13.74 3.67 9.57
CA LEU A 42 13.31 4.35 8.35
C LEU A 42 11.80 4.53 8.32
N VAL A 43 11.08 3.50 8.76
CA VAL A 43 9.65 3.56 9.10
C VAL A 43 9.58 3.71 10.61
N GLU A 44 8.95 4.78 11.08
CA GLU A 44 8.84 5.03 12.52
C GLU A 44 7.84 4.05 13.15
N PRO A 45 8.20 3.42 14.29
CA PRO A 45 7.27 2.59 15.03
C PRO A 45 6.13 3.42 15.60
N ILE A 46 4.93 2.84 15.62
CA ILE A 46 3.77 3.48 16.24
C ILE A 46 3.86 3.32 17.77
N GLU A 47 3.66 4.42 18.49
CA GLU A 47 3.61 4.44 19.96
C GLU A 47 2.19 4.69 20.43
N TYR A 48 1.49 3.63 20.87
CA TYR A 48 0.15 3.75 21.47
C TYR A 48 0.22 4.09 22.96
N GLU A 49 1.25 3.61 23.64
CA GLU A 49 1.53 3.84 25.06
C GLU A 49 3.03 4.11 25.22
N PRO A 50 3.45 4.93 26.22
CA PRO A 50 4.85 5.25 26.44
C PRO A 50 5.75 4.01 26.55
N GLY A 51 6.67 3.86 25.61
CA GLY A 51 7.62 2.74 25.53
C GLY A 51 7.09 1.48 24.84
N ALA A 52 5.86 1.48 24.33
CA ALA A 52 5.26 0.36 23.60
C ALA A 52 5.27 0.64 22.09
N HIS A 53 6.35 0.23 21.42
CA HIS A 53 6.53 0.40 19.98
C HIS A 53 5.92 -0.77 19.20
N HIS A 54 5.10 -0.42 18.20
CA HIS A 54 4.44 -1.38 17.33
C HIS A 54 4.86 -1.16 15.87
N PRO A 55 5.01 -2.24 15.07
CA PRO A 55 5.19 -2.12 13.64
C PRO A 55 4.08 -1.30 13.00
N PHE A 56 4.41 -0.58 11.93
CA PHE A 56 3.40 0.07 11.10
C PHE A 56 2.50 -0.99 10.46
N GLU A 57 1.18 -0.76 10.49
CA GLU A 57 0.18 -1.68 9.94
C GLU A 57 -0.57 -1.07 8.75
N LEU A 58 -0.69 -1.85 7.67
CA LEU A 58 -1.47 -1.54 6.48
C LEU A 58 -2.54 -2.62 6.29
N GLN A 59 -3.79 -2.20 6.21
CA GLN A 59 -4.93 -3.07 5.96
C GLN A 59 -5.36 -2.97 4.49
N VAL A 60 -5.61 -4.12 3.87
CA VAL A 60 -6.09 -4.22 2.50
C VAL A 60 -7.34 -5.09 2.49
N SER A 61 -8.44 -4.52 2.01
CA SER A 61 -9.70 -5.22 1.80
C SER A 61 -10.02 -5.27 0.32
N VAL A 62 -10.45 -6.43 -0.15
CA VAL A 62 -10.83 -6.66 -1.54
C VAL A 62 -12.19 -7.29 -1.54
N VAL A 63 -13.14 -6.70 -2.27
CA VAL A 63 -14.49 -7.22 -2.41
C VAL A 63 -14.84 -7.27 -3.88
N LYS A 64 -15.28 -8.44 -4.36
CA LYS A 64 -15.94 -8.56 -5.65
C LYS A 64 -17.39 -8.10 -5.51
N ASN A 65 -17.79 -7.12 -6.30
CA ASN A 65 -19.13 -6.55 -6.23
C ASN A 65 -20.07 -7.42 -7.07
N ASP A 66 -21.06 -8.03 -6.41
CA ASP A 66 -22.15 -8.72 -7.08
C ASP A 66 -23.20 -7.69 -7.43
N ASP A 67 -22.98 -6.96 -8.52
CA ASP A 67 -24.03 -6.23 -9.24
C ASP A 67 -23.46 -5.76 -10.57
N ILE A 68 -23.58 -6.63 -11.58
CA ILE A 68 -23.78 -6.14 -12.95
C ILE A 68 -25.24 -5.72 -12.96
N VAL A 69 -25.56 -4.56 -12.37
CA VAL A 69 -26.80 -3.89 -12.71
C VAL A 69 -26.68 -3.57 -14.19
N ASP A 70 -27.35 -4.37 -15.01
CA ASP A 70 -27.67 -4.03 -16.38
C ASP A 70 -28.38 -2.67 -16.34
N THR A 71 -27.62 -1.59 -16.45
CA THR A 71 -28.17 -0.24 -16.64
C THR A 71 -28.90 -0.11 -17.99
N SER A 72 -28.99 -1.20 -18.76
CA SER A 72 -29.83 -1.31 -19.95
C SER A 72 -31.34 -1.35 -19.65
N SER A 73 -31.75 -1.49 -18.37
CA SER A 73 -33.18 -1.51 -17.99
C SER A 73 -33.65 -0.34 -17.12
N LEU A 74 -32.84 0.70 -16.90
CA LEU A 74 -33.32 1.94 -16.29
C LEU A 74 -33.80 2.89 -17.40
N ASP A 75 -35.08 2.70 -17.73
CA ASP A 75 -36.00 3.68 -18.31
C ASP A 75 -35.49 4.56 -19.46
N LYS A 76 -35.70 4.06 -20.69
CA LYS A 76 -36.08 4.90 -21.83
C LYS A 76 -37.53 5.38 -21.64
N SER A 77 -37.81 6.18 -20.62
CA SER A 77 -39.07 6.92 -20.54
C SER A 77 -38.77 8.41 -20.38
N ASP A 78 -38.74 9.08 -21.52
CA ASP A 78 -39.19 10.45 -21.76
C ASP A 78 -39.01 11.46 -20.62
N SER A 79 -37.91 12.22 -20.64
CA SER A 79 -37.92 13.66 -20.36
C SER A 79 -36.67 14.28 -20.96
N GLU A 80 -36.83 15.05 -22.04
CA GLU A 80 -35.80 16.00 -22.45
C GLU A 80 -35.77 17.15 -21.44
N GLU A 81 -34.67 17.29 -20.69
CA GLU A 81 -34.07 18.55 -20.23
C GLU A 81 -32.98 18.28 -19.16
N ASP A 82 -31.79 18.83 -19.45
CA ASP A 82 -30.70 19.18 -18.54
C ASP A 82 -29.73 18.10 -18.02
N GLY A 83 -28.48 18.16 -18.52
CA GLY A 83 -27.27 17.58 -17.94
C GLY A 83 -27.09 16.06 -18.08
N GLU A 84 -26.28 15.62 -19.05
CA GLU A 84 -25.83 14.22 -19.17
C GLU A 84 -25.01 13.81 -17.93
N ALA A 85 -25.69 13.33 -16.88
CA ALA A 85 -25.05 12.59 -15.81
C ALA A 85 -24.60 11.24 -16.39
N ILE A 86 -23.29 11.08 -16.57
CA ILE A 86 -22.69 9.81 -16.99
C ILE A 86 -22.88 8.80 -15.84
N HIS A 87 -23.90 7.96 -15.95
CA HIS A 87 -24.13 6.86 -15.01
C HIS A 87 -23.12 5.74 -15.29
N LEU A 88 -21.97 5.76 -14.60
CA LEU A 88 -20.97 4.70 -14.64
C LEU A 88 -21.49 3.45 -13.93
N ALA A 89 -21.39 2.29 -14.58
CA ALA A 89 -21.67 1.01 -13.95
C ALA A 89 -20.74 0.81 -12.72
N PRO A 90 -21.24 0.17 -11.64
CA PRO A 90 -20.43 -0.06 -10.45
C PRO A 90 -19.19 -0.92 -10.77
N PRO A 91 -18.06 -0.69 -10.08
CA PRO A 91 -16.83 -1.44 -10.34
C PRO A 91 -17.04 -2.92 -10.02
N ALA A 92 -16.54 -3.83 -10.87
CA ALA A 92 -16.67 -5.27 -10.62
C ALA A 92 -15.93 -5.74 -9.35
N MET A 93 -14.95 -4.96 -8.88
CA MET A 93 -14.11 -5.27 -7.73
C MET A 93 -13.64 -3.98 -7.08
N THR A 94 -13.75 -3.89 -5.77
CA THR A 94 -13.27 -2.76 -4.98
C THR A 94 -12.07 -3.20 -4.14
N VAL A 95 -10.96 -2.48 -4.27
CA VAL A 95 -9.77 -2.64 -3.43
C VAL A 95 -9.67 -1.41 -2.52
N THR A 96 -9.77 -1.63 -1.22
CA THR A 96 -9.63 -0.60 -0.21
C THR A 96 -8.32 -0.82 0.52
N VAL A 97 -7.49 0.22 0.54
CA VAL A 97 -6.24 0.25 1.31
C VAL A 97 -6.44 1.26 2.43
N THR A 98 -6.17 0.85 3.66
CA THR A 98 -6.39 1.65 4.86
C THR A 98 -5.20 1.48 5.79
N ALA A 99 -4.65 2.59 6.26
CA ALA A 99 -3.69 2.60 7.36
C ALA A 99 -4.45 3.07 8.61
N PRO A 100 -4.46 2.31 9.70
CA PRO A 100 -5.07 2.76 10.96
C PRO A 100 -4.37 4.01 11.51
N GLU A 101 -3.06 4.09 11.30
CA GLU A 101 -2.18 5.13 11.82
C GLU A 101 -1.43 5.83 10.68
N ASN A 102 -0.91 7.03 10.95
CA ASN A 102 -0.09 7.76 9.99
C ASN A 102 1.26 7.06 9.80
N LEU A 103 1.68 6.92 8.54
CA LEU A 103 3.02 6.45 8.23
C LEU A 103 4.03 7.60 8.36
N GLU A 104 4.87 7.53 9.38
CA GLU A 104 5.97 8.46 9.57
C GLU A 104 7.30 7.85 9.10
N LEU A 105 8.12 8.68 8.44
CA LEU A 105 9.38 8.27 7.85
C LEU A 105 10.52 9.16 8.35
N THR A 106 11.57 8.52 8.86
CA THR A 106 12.81 9.20 9.23
C THR A 106 13.90 8.88 8.22
N VAL A 107 14.43 9.93 7.58
CA VAL A 107 15.50 9.81 6.58
C VAL A 107 16.75 10.56 7.06
N THR A 108 17.77 9.82 7.44
CA THR A 108 19.06 10.37 7.91
C THR A 108 20.04 10.57 6.77
N LYS A 109 21.13 11.32 7.03
CA LYS A 109 22.23 11.47 6.07
C LYS A 109 22.85 10.11 5.71
N THR A 110 22.92 9.18 6.67
CA THR A 110 23.48 7.85 6.43
C THR A 110 22.57 7.01 5.53
N SER A 111 21.25 7.08 5.71
CA SER A 111 20.31 6.38 4.82
C SER A 111 20.30 6.95 3.41
N LEU A 112 20.39 8.27 3.24
CA LEU A 112 20.52 8.90 1.91
C LEU A 112 21.78 8.42 1.17
N LEU A 113 22.92 8.35 1.86
CA LEU A 113 24.16 7.83 1.27
C LEU A 113 24.03 6.36 0.86
N LEU A 114 23.32 5.55 1.66
CA LEU A 114 23.02 4.16 1.32
C LEU A 114 22.14 4.08 0.06
N PHE A 115 21.07 4.88 -0.01
CA PHE A 115 20.17 4.92 -1.17
C PHE A 115 20.88 5.38 -2.44
N GLN A 116 21.79 6.34 -2.35
CA GLN A 116 22.61 6.77 -3.48
C GLN A 116 23.48 5.62 -4.00
N LYS A 117 24.21 4.94 -3.11
CA LYS A 117 25.05 3.78 -3.49
C LYS A 117 24.21 2.68 -4.15
N LEU A 118 23.03 2.42 -3.61
CA LEU A 118 22.10 1.43 -4.15
C LEU A 118 21.58 1.84 -5.54
N GLY A 119 21.21 3.11 -5.71
CA GLY A 119 20.77 3.68 -6.98
C GLY A 119 21.87 3.62 -8.06
N GLU A 120 23.12 3.94 -7.71
CA GLU A 120 24.26 3.79 -8.63
C GLU A 120 24.49 2.33 -9.02
N ALA A 121 24.43 1.40 -8.06
CA ALA A 121 24.58 -0.03 -8.34
C ALA A 121 23.49 -0.56 -9.29
N PHE A 122 22.22 -0.20 -9.05
CA PHE A 122 21.12 -0.57 -9.95
C PHE A 122 21.19 0.15 -11.30
N GLY A 123 21.64 1.40 -11.32
CA GLY A 123 21.87 2.16 -12.56
C GLY A 123 22.91 1.50 -13.46
N ARG A 124 24.00 0.99 -12.87
CA ARG A 124 25.04 0.23 -13.59
C ARG A 124 24.51 -1.07 -14.19
N LEU A 125 23.61 -1.77 -13.49
CA LEU A 125 22.96 -2.99 -14.02
C LEU A 125 22.05 -2.69 -15.21
N LYS A 126 21.36 -1.55 -15.19
CA LYS A 126 20.46 -1.14 -16.28
C LYS A 126 21.23 -0.72 -17.55
N ASN A 127 22.43 -0.17 -17.42
CA ASN A 127 23.27 0.29 -18.53
C ASN A 127 24.69 -0.27 -18.43
N PRO A 128 24.91 -1.56 -18.79
CA PRO A 128 26.21 -2.21 -18.59
C PRO A 128 27.36 -1.66 -19.45
N GLY A 129 27.08 -0.79 -20.43
CA GLY A 129 28.03 -0.33 -21.45
C GLY A 129 28.62 1.08 -21.28
N LYS A 130 28.24 1.86 -20.26
CA LYS A 130 28.86 3.17 -20.01
C LYS A 130 29.98 3.03 -18.98
N ARG A 131 31.18 2.71 -19.45
CA ARG A 131 32.45 2.98 -18.76
C ARG A 131 33.02 4.29 -19.27
#